data_AF-A0AAD4CFM3-F1
#
_entry.id   AF-A0AAD4CFM3-F1
#
_cell.length_a   1.000
_cell.length_b   1.000
_cell.length_c   1.000
_cell.angle_alpha   90.00
_cell.angle_beta   90.00
_cell.angle_gamma   90.00
#
_symmetry.space_group_name_H-M   'P 1'
#
loop_
_entity.id
_entity.type
_entity.pdbx_description
1 polymer ?
#
loop_
_entity_poly.entity_id
_entity_poly.type
_entity_poly.pdbx_seq_one_letter_code
_entity_poly.pdbx_strand_id
1 'polypeptide(L)'
;MDSVRKDTETVRKPRSDRVPRFYALVDCDPDGMSIMSTYKYGSMAHASQNAKLNVPSIRWLGLRTSDVVAGTQSDDTLLPLTARDRKKALAMLSSHPVWGPNGPELEWRAELQQMLMLNMKAELETLYSRNGGLEQWLNDKMTCMA
;
A
#
# COMPACT_ATOMS: atom_id res chain seq x y z
N MET A 1 -2.14 53.96 33.27
CA MET A 1 -1.62 54.13 31.90
C MET A 1 -0.30 53.37 31.84
N ASP A 2 -0.11 52.25 31.17
CA ASP A 2 -0.99 51.50 30.29
C ASP A 2 -0.54 50.04 30.23
N SER A 3 -1.54 49.16 30.34
CA SER A 3 -1.77 48.02 29.47
C SER A 3 -0.73 46.89 29.42
N VAL A 4 -0.94 45.94 30.34
CA VAL A 4 -0.68 44.50 30.15
C VAL A 4 -1.18 44.05 28.77
N ARG A 5 -0.27 43.73 27.85
CA ARG A 5 -0.58 42.92 26.67
C ARG A 5 -0.49 41.46 27.10
N LYS A 6 -1.62 40.85 27.44
CA LYS A 6 -1.75 39.40 27.48
C LYS A 6 -1.77 38.93 26.03
N ASP A 7 -0.64 38.42 25.56
CA ASP A 7 -0.62 37.61 24.36
C ASP A 7 -1.48 36.38 24.65
N THR A 8 -2.72 36.42 24.18
CA THR A 8 -3.61 35.26 24.19
C THR A 8 -3.07 34.28 23.18
N GLU A 9 -2.10 33.48 23.62
CA GLU A 9 -1.70 32.26 22.97
C GLU A 9 -2.96 31.39 22.87
N THR A 10 -3.59 31.40 21.70
CA THR A 10 -4.65 30.46 21.36
C THR A 10 -4.06 29.06 21.44
N VAL A 11 -4.16 28.46 22.63
CA VAL A 11 -3.89 27.06 22.89
C VAL A 11 -4.73 26.28 21.89
N ARG A 12 -4.07 25.76 20.85
CA ARG A 12 -4.71 24.86 19.88
C ARG A 12 -5.26 23.70 20.70
N LYS A 13 -6.59 23.60 20.80
CA LYS A 13 -7.27 22.45 21.39
C LYS A 13 -6.61 21.17 20.84
N PRO A 14 -6.23 20.20 21.69
CA PRO A 14 -5.72 18.92 21.21
C PRO A 14 -6.74 18.36 20.23
N ARG A 15 -6.29 18.09 19.00
CA ARG A 15 -7.15 17.47 17.99
C ARG A 15 -7.62 16.16 18.59
N SER A 16 -8.94 15.99 18.70
CA SER A 16 -9.65 14.79 19.16
C SER A 16 -8.90 13.50 18.81
N ASP A 17 -8.92 12.51 19.70
CA ASP A 17 -8.39 11.13 19.63
C ASP A 17 -8.51 10.42 18.27
N ARG A 18 -7.84 10.95 17.24
CA ARG A 18 -7.82 10.36 15.90
C ARG A 18 -6.77 9.27 15.94
N VAL A 19 -7.24 8.01 15.93
CA VAL A 19 -6.39 6.85 15.70
C VAL A 19 -5.53 7.10 14.46
N PRO A 20 -4.19 6.96 14.55
CA PRO A 20 -3.30 7.14 13.42
C PRO A 20 -3.70 6.22 12.25
N ARG A 21 -3.73 6.78 11.03
CA ARG A 21 -3.96 6.02 9.81
C ARG A 21 -2.62 5.56 9.26
N PHE A 22 -2.45 4.25 9.06
CA PHE A 22 -1.26 3.67 8.46
C PHE A 22 -1.54 3.28 7.01
N TYR A 23 -0.61 3.61 6.13
CA TYR A 23 -0.69 3.28 4.71
C TYR A 23 0.59 2.55 4.30
N ALA A 24 0.44 1.50 3.48
CA ALA A 24 1.54 0.77 2.89
C ALA A 24 1.73 1.22 1.43
N LEU A 25 2.86 1.84 1.16
CA LEU A 25 3.35 2.15 -0.19
C LEU A 25 4.42 1.11 -0.53
N VAL A 26 4.09 0.17 -1.41
CA VAL A 26 4.93 -0.95 -1.82
C VAL A 26 4.87 -1.09 -3.34
N ASP A 27 5.84 -1.79 -3.92
CA ASP A 27 5.86 -2.15 -5.33
C ASP A 27 4.64 -3.00 -5.72
N CYS A 28 4.24 -2.91 -6.99
CA CYS A 28 3.17 -3.71 -7.56
C CYS A 28 3.74 -5.07 -8.01
N ASP A 29 4.21 -5.87 -7.05
CA ASP A 29 4.71 -7.22 -7.28
C ASP A 29 4.40 -8.17 -6.10
N PRO A 30 4.65 -9.49 -6.23
CA PRO A 30 4.36 -10.44 -5.15
C PRO A 30 5.20 -10.24 -3.89
N ASP A 31 6.40 -9.66 -4.00
CA ASP A 31 7.29 -9.37 -2.87
C ASP A 31 6.73 -8.17 -2.06
N GLY A 32 6.34 -7.07 -2.70
CA GLY A 32 5.69 -5.90 -2.10
C GLY A 32 4.39 -6.26 -1.37
N MET A 33 3.55 -7.08 -1.99
CA MET A 33 2.33 -7.59 -1.34
C MET A 33 2.63 -8.46 -0.11
N SER A 34 3.71 -9.24 -0.13
CA SER A 34 4.14 -10.05 1.01
C SER A 34 4.64 -9.19 2.18
N ILE A 35 5.35 -8.10 1.88
CA ILE A 35 5.80 -7.13 2.90
C ILE A 35 4.58 -6.53 3.60
N MET A 36 3.61 -6.05 2.83
CA MET A 36 2.37 -5.49 3.38
C MET A 36 1.61 -6.49 4.26
N SER A 37 1.45 -7.74 3.80
CA SER A 37 0.80 -8.79 4.59
C SER A 37 1.56 -9.09 5.89
N THR A 38 2.89 -9.05 5.87
CA THR A 38 3.71 -9.28 7.06
C THR A 38 3.47 -8.20 8.11
N TYR A 39 3.38 -6.93 7.72
CA TYR A 39 3.03 -5.86 8.66
C TYR A 39 1.59 -5.96 9.18
N LYS A 40 0.65 -6.41 8.33
CA LYS A 40 -0.77 -6.49 8.72
C LYS A 40 -1.10 -7.69 9.59
N TYR A 41 -0.55 -8.86 9.26
CA TYR A 41 -0.93 -10.16 9.83
C TYR A 41 0.23 -10.90 10.50
N GLY A 42 1.46 -10.41 10.38
CA GLY A 42 2.66 -11.13 10.79
C GLY A 42 3.15 -12.09 9.70
N SER A 43 4.37 -12.59 9.86
CA SER A 43 4.91 -13.63 8.96
C SER A 43 4.25 -14.98 9.25
N MET A 44 4.12 -15.84 8.23
CA MET A 44 3.54 -17.20 8.41
C MET A 44 4.24 -18.01 9.51
N ALA A 45 5.54 -17.79 9.72
CA ALA A 45 6.33 -18.51 10.72
C ALA A 45 6.06 -18.06 12.17
N HIS A 46 5.60 -16.82 12.38
CA HIS A 46 5.48 -16.22 13.73
C HIS A 46 4.17 -15.46 13.99
N ALA A 47 3.14 -15.67 13.18
CA ALA A 47 1.85 -14.96 13.29
C ALA A 47 1.22 -15.04 14.69
N SER A 48 1.42 -16.14 15.42
CA SER A 48 0.89 -16.35 16.78
C SER A 48 1.74 -15.74 17.90
N GLN A 49 3.03 -15.50 17.67
CA GLN A 49 3.98 -15.09 18.72
C GLN A 49 4.12 -13.57 18.82
N ASN A 50 3.82 -12.83 17.74
CA ASN A 50 4.09 -11.40 17.63
C ASN A 50 2.88 -10.55 17.20
N ALA A 51 1.66 -10.96 17.55
CA ALA A 51 0.43 -10.22 17.18
C ALA A 51 0.44 -8.74 17.64
N LYS A 52 1.22 -8.40 18.67
CA LYS A 52 1.40 -7.02 19.15
C LYS A 52 2.18 -6.11 18.19
N LEU A 53 2.93 -6.69 17.24
CA LEU A 53 3.69 -5.94 16.22
C LEU A 53 2.88 -5.73 14.94
N ASN A 54 1.73 -6.37 14.81
CA ASN A 54 0.88 -6.25 13.65
C ASN A 54 0.22 -4.87 13.65
N VAL A 55 -0.03 -4.36 12.44
CA VAL A 55 -0.78 -3.12 12.21
C VAL A 55 -2.04 -3.45 11.40
N PRO A 56 -3.12 -3.98 12.02
CA PRO A 56 -4.31 -4.42 11.30
C PRO A 56 -5.02 -3.29 10.54
N SER A 57 -4.82 -2.04 10.96
CA SER A 57 -5.39 -0.85 10.33
C SER A 57 -4.63 -0.37 9.09
N ILE A 58 -3.50 -1.01 8.72
CA ILE A 58 -2.73 -0.63 7.54
C ILE A 58 -3.56 -0.84 6.27
N ARG A 59 -3.57 0.17 5.40
CA ARG A 59 -4.24 0.15 4.11
C ARG A 59 -3.24 0.18 2.97
N TRP A 60 -3.52 -0.58 1.91
CA TRP A 60 -2.70 -0.55 0.71
C TRP A 60 -2.90 0.76 -0.05
N LEU A 61 -1.85 1.56 -0.14
CA LEU A 61 -1.77 2.78 -0.94
C LEU A 61 -0.98 2.59 -2.23
N GLY A 62 -0.05 1.63 -2.24
CA GLY A 62 0.85 1.36 -3.36
C GLY A 62 0.18 1.06 -4.69
N LEU A 63 1.03 0.98 -5.73
CA LEU A 63 0.60 0.80 -7.10
C LEU A 63 -0.26 -0.46 -7.24
N ARG A 64 -1.42 -0.30 -7.87
CA ARG A 64 -2.29 -1.41 -8.27
C ARG A 64 -2.20 -1.65 -9.76
N THR A 65 -2.47 -2.88 -10.19
CA THR A 65 -2.50 -3.22 -11.61
C THR A 65 -3.55 -2.37 -12.34
N SER A 66 -4.69 -2.15 -11.67
CA SER A 66 -5.75 -1.26 -12.13
C SER A 66 -5.31 0.19 -12.36
N ASP A 67 -4.42 0.73 -11.52
CA ASP A 67 -3.91 2.09 -11.64
C ASP A 67 -3.01 2.26 -12.86
N VAL A 68 -2.23 1.23 -13.17
CA VAL A 68 -1.32 1.28 -14.32
C VAL A 68 -2.07 1.05 -15.63
N VAL A 69 -3.15 0.25 -15.62
CA VAL A 69 -4.00 0.05 -16.81
C VAL A 69 -4.89 1.27 -17.09
N ALA A 70 -5.44 1.93 -16.06
CA ALA A 70 -6.28 3.11 -16.22
C ALA A 70 -5.47 4.39 -16.53
N GLY A 71 -4.23 4.47 -16.05
CA GLY A 71 -3.30 5.54 -16.34
C GLY A 71 -2.54 5.27 -17.63
N THR A 72 -3.07 5.72 -18.77
CA THR A 72 -2.42 5.71 -20.09
C THR A 72 -1.19 6.63 -20.18
N GLN A 73 -0.18 6.42 -19.33
CA GLN A 73 1.07 7.18 -19.33
C GLN A 73 2.27 6.24 -19.20
N SER A 74 2.94 6.05 -20.34
CA SER A 74 4.16 5.28 -20.61
C SER A 74 4.15 3.78 -20.28
N ASP A 75 4.30 2.96 -21.32
CA ASP A 75 4.67 1.53 -21.25
C ASP A 75 5.90 1.28 -20.34
N ASP A 76 6.73 2.30 -20.11
CA ASP A 76 7.95 2.22 -19.29
C ASP A 76 7.71 1.94 -17.79
N THR A 77 6.47 2.05 -17.32
CA THR A 77 6.13 1.82 -15.90
C THR A 77 5.95 0.33 -15.58
N LEU A 78 5.65 -0.49 -16.59
CA LEU A 78 5.34 -1.90 -16.42
C LEU A 78 6.50 -2.79 -16.84
N LEU A 79 6.85 -3.74 -15.97
CA LEU A 79 7.86 -4.75 -16.24
C LEU A 79 7.19 -6.13 -16.35
N PRO A 80 7.69 -7.02 -17.22
CA PRO A 80 7.18 -8.39 -17.27
C PRO A 80 7.48 -9.13 -15.96
N LEU A 81 6.55 -9.99 -15.53
CA LEU A 81 6.82 -10.87 -14.38
C LEU A 81 7.94 -11.86 -14.70
N THR A 82 8.88 -12.01 -13.77
CA THR A 82 9.89 -13.05 -13.83
C THR A 82 9.31 -14.42 -13.46
N ALA A 83 10.03 -15.49 -13.78
CA ALA A 83 9.65 -16.85 -13.35
C ALA A 83 9.55 -16.97 -11.82
N ARG A 84 10.39 -16.23 -11.08
CA ARG A 84 10.36 -16.17 -9.61
C ARG A 84 9.06 -15.52 -9.14
N ASP A 85 8.68 -14.39 -9.73
CA ASP A 85 7.47 -13.65 -9.35
C ASP A 85 6.23 -14.52 -9.57
N ARG A 86 6.13 -15.15 -10.75
CA ARG A 86 5.01 -16.06 -11.08
C ARG A 86 4.92 -17.21 -10.09
N LYS A 87 6.04 -17.86 -9.78
CA LYS A 87 6.08 -18.97 -8.81
C LYS A 87 5.61 -18.50 -7.43
N LYS A 88 6.04 -17.31 -6.99
CA LYS A 88 5.66 -16.74 -5.71
C LYS A 88 4.17 -16.37 -5.67
N ALA A 89 3.65 -15.69 -6.69
CA ALA A 89 2.24 -15.33 -6.81
C ALA A 89 1.32 -16.56 -6.76
N LEU A 90 1.67 -17.62 -7.52
CA LEU A 90 0.92 -18.89 -7.49
C LEU A 90 0.97 -19.56 -6.11
N ALA A 91 2.13 -19.55 -5.43
CA ALA A 91 2.24 -20.06 -4.07
C ALA A 91 1.36 -19.26 -3.09
N MET A 92 1.34 -17.93 -3.19
CA MET A 92 0.50 -17.07 -2.35
C MET A 92 -0.99 -17.40 -2.55
N LEU A 93 -1.45 -17.52 -3.80
CA LEU A 93 -2.86 -17.83 -4.12
C LEU A 93 -3.32 -19.22 -3.66
N SER A 94 -2.40 -20.19 -3.56
CA SER A 94 -2.71 -21.59 -3.25
C SER A 94 -2.50 -21.96 -1.78
N SER A 95 -1.54 -21.33 -1.10
CA SER A 95 -1.09 -21.77 0.23
C SER A 95 -1.24 -20.73 1.34
N HIS A 96 -1.43 -19.45 1.00
CA HIS A 96 -1.48 -18.38 2.01
C HIS A 96 -2.93 -17.96 2.30
N PRO A 97 -3.39 -18.00 3.58
CA PRO A 97 -4.80 -17.78 3.92
C PRO A 97 -5.32 -16.39 3.54
N VAL A 98 -4.47 -15.36 3.62
CA VAL A 98 -4.78 -13.98 3.21
C VAL A 98 -5.29 -13.89 1.77
N TRP A 99 -4.63 -14.61 0.85
CA TRP A 99 -4.99 -14.61 -0.58
C TRP A 99 -5.91 -15.77 -0.96
N GLY A 100 -6.44 -16.54 -0.01
CA GLY A 100 -7.36 -17.64 -0.29
C GLY A 100 -8.70 -17.14 -0.86
N PRO A 101 -9.52 -18.02 -1.49
CA PRO A 101 -10.83 -17.65 -2.02
C PRO A 101 -11.79 -17.06 -0.98
N ASN A 102 -11.64 -17.47 0.28
CA ASN A 102 -12.40 -16.98 1.44
C ASN A 102 -11.50 -16.17 2.40
N GLY A 103 -10.39 -15.63 1.89
CA GLY A 103 -9.45 -14.85 2.67
C GLY A 103 -10.01 -13.46 3.04
N PRO A 104 -9.42 -12.79 4.04
CA PRO A 104 -9.86 -11.46 4.47
C PRO A 104 -9.62 -10.36 3.43
N GLU A 105 -8.70 -10.55 2.47
CA GLU A 105 -8.24 -9.52 1.54
C GLU A 105 -8.56 -9.89 0.09
N LEU A 106 -9.85 -9.97 -0.26
CA LEU A 106 -10.30 -10.35 -1.59
C LEU A 106 -9.77 -9.43 -2.70
N GLU A 107 -9.60 -8.13 -2.42
CA GLU A 107 -8.97 -7.18 -3.35
C GLU A 107 -7.51 -7.56 -3.64
N TRP A 108 -6.76 -8.01 -2.64
CA TRP A 108 -5.36 -8.41 -2.82
C TRP A 108 -5.28 -9.69 -3.65
N ARG A 109 -6.23 -10.62 -3.45
CA ARG A 109 -6.35 -11.80 -4.32
C ARG A 109 -6.62 -11.39 -5.77
N ALA A 110 -7.57 -10.49 -6.00
CA ALA A 110 -7.91 -10.02 -7.34
C ALA A 110 -6.73 -9.32 -8.04
N GLU A 111 -6.02 -8.43 -7.35
CA GLU A 111 -4.85 -7.75 -7.90
C GLU A 111 -3.73 -8.75 -8.26
N LEU A 112 -3.46 -9.74 -7.40
CA LEU A 112 -2.46 -10.77 -7.70
C LEU A 112 -2.86 -11.65 -8.90
N GLN A 113 -4.15 -11.92 -9.08
CA GLN A 113 -4.67 -12.62 -10.26
C GLN A 113 -4.57 -11.78 -11.53
N GLN A 114 -4.86 -10.48 -11.46
CA GLN A 114 -4.70 -9.55 -12.58
C GLN A 114 -3.25 -9.42 -13.01
N MET A 115 -2.33 -9.32 -12.04
CA MET A 115 -0.88 -9.32 -12.26
C MET A 115 -0.43 -10.55 -13.05
N LEU A 116 -0.90 -11.74 -12.66
CA LEU A 116 -0.63 -13.00 -13.38
C LEU A 116 -1.26 -13.05 -14.77
N MET A 117 -2.49 -12.56 -14.92
CA MET A 117 -3.22 -12.55 -16.20
C MET A 117 -2.56 -11.62 -17.22
N LEU A 118 -2.16 -10.43 -16.78
CA LEU A 118 -1.51 -9.42 -17.61
C LEU A 118 -0.01 -9.71 -17.79
N ASN A 119 0.56 -10.54 -16.92
CA ASN A 119 1.98 -10.85 -16.87
C ASN A 119 2.88 -9.62 -16.65
N MET A 120 2.39 -8.64 -15.89
CA MET A 120 3.11 -7.39 -15.61
C MET A 120 3.23 -7.14 -14.11
N LYS A 121 4.27 -6.41 -13.72
CA LYS A 121 4.49 -5.79 -12.40
C LYS A 121 4.93 -4.34 -12.57
N ALA A 122 4.98 -3.57 -11.49
CA ALA A 122 5.53 -2.20 -11.52
C ALA A 122 6.37 -1.92 -10.28
N GLU A 123 7.55 -1.33 -10.48
CA GLU A 123 8.41 -0.85 -9.40
C GLU A 123 7.99 0.57 -9.01
N LEU A 124 7.95 0.88 -7.72
CA LEU A 124 7.62 2.22 -7.22
C LEU A 124 8.61 3.27 -7.74
N GLU A 125 9.86 2.86 -7.99
CA GLU A 125 10.92 3.75 -8.48
C GLU A 125 10.58 4.41 -9.83
N THR A 126 9.73 3.76 -10.63
CA THR A 126 9.25 4.31 -11.90
C THR A 126 8.48 5.63 -11.70
N LEU A 127 7.83 5.82 -10.54
CA LEU A 127 7.10 7.04 -10.22
C LEU A 127 8.01 8.24 -9.98
N TYR A 128 9.28 8.04 -9.61
CA TYR A 128 10.21 9.15 -9.41
C TYR A 128 10.54 9.87 -10.71
N SER A 129 10.59 9.13 -11.82
CA SER A 129 10.91 9.67 -13.14
C SER A 129 9.71 10.27 -13.85
N ARG A 130 8.50 10.14 -13.28
CA ARG A 130 7.26 10.68 -13.85
C ARG A 130 7.21 12.21 -13.72
N ASN A 131 6.53 12.87 -14.66
CA ASN A 131 6.22 14.30 -14.53
C ASN A 131 5.34 14.55 -13.28
N GLY A 132 5.82 15.39 -12.36
CA GLY A 132 5.23 15.60 -11.02
C GLY A 132 5.72 14.62 -9.94
N GLY A 133 6.45 13.57 -10.33
CA GLY A 133 7.11 12.63 -9.42
C GLY A 133 6.17 11.86 -8.49
N LEU A 134 6.78 11.25 -7.47
CA LEU A 134 6.05 10.51 -6.44
C LEU A 134 5.13 11.41 -5.61
N GLU A 135 5.53 12.65 -5.33
CA GLU A 135 4.75 13.58 -4.50
C GLU A 135 3.40 13.92 -5.12
N GLN A 136 3.39 14.32 -6.40
CA GLN A 136 2.14 14.63 -7.08
C GLN A 136 1.23 13.40 -7.14
N TRP A 137 1.80 12.23 -7.48
CA TRP A 137 1.04 10.99 -7.51
C TRP A 137 0.42 10.64 -6.15
N LEU A 138 1.19 10.80 -5.07
CA LEU A 138 0.69 10.58 -3.71
C LEU A 138 -0.44 11.54 -3.34
N ASN A 139 -0.30 12.83 -3.68
CA ASN A 139 -1.33 13.82 -3.42
C ASN A 139 -2.64 13.49 -4.17
N ASP A 140 -2.54 13.13 -5.45
CA ASP A 140 -3.71 12.75 -6.27
C ASP A 140 -4.38 11.49 -5.69
N LYS A 141 -3.58 10.48 -5.33
CA LYS A 141 -4.08 9.24 -4.73
C LYS A 141 -4.75 9.47 -3.39
N MET A 142 -4.11 10.22 -2.49
CA MET A 142 -4.67 10.48 -1.17
C MET A 142 -5.94 11.32 -1.24
N THR A 143 -6.04 12.26 -2.19
CA THR A 143 -7.25 13.06 -2.40
C THR A 143 -8.43 12.21 -2.86
N CYS A 144 -8.20 11.21 -3.71
CA CYS A 144 -9.23 10.26 -4.14
C CYS A 144 -9.68 9.30 -3.02
N MET A 145 -8.84 9.11 -1.99
CA MET A 145 -9.11 8.23 -0.84
C MET A 145 -9.69 8.98 0.39
N ALA A 146 -9.82 10.31 0.33
CA ALA A 146 -10.29 11.16 1.42
C ALA A 146 -11.82 11.32 1.41
#